data_AF-A0A4Q4CHA3-F1
#
_entry.id   AF-A0A4Q4CHA3-F1
#
_cell.length_a   1.000
_cell.length_b   1.000
_cell.length_c   1.000
_cell.angle_alpha   90.00
_cell.angle_beta   90.00
_cell.angle_gamma   90.00
#
_symmetry.space_group_name_H-M   'P 1'
#
loop_
_entity.id
_entity.type
_entity.pdbx_description
1 polymer ?
#
loop_
_entity_poly.entity_id
_entity_poly.type
_entity_poly.pdbx_seq_one_letter_code
_entity_poly.pdbx_strand_id
1 'polypeptide(L)'
;MGGGRHALHGEFSCGGPGRCGFFPPPAAGRPGFRGYRALASAQTAVVPTPKARVLAFYLPQFHPIPENDAWWEPGFTEWTNVAKAKPLFPGHEQPKLPADLGFYDLRVPEVRQQQAALARAAGIEGFCYWHYWFGHGRRILERPFEEVLDTKQPDFPFSFAWANHSWTGIWSGKPGSMLLKQDYPGRADELAHFTWARRAFEDPRY
;
A
#
# COMPACT_ATOMS: atom_id res chain seq x y z
N MET A 1 30.62 -0.77 -62.74
CA MET A 1 30.31 0.48 -62.00
C MET A 1 30.50 0.14 -60.52
N GLY A 2 31.67 0.38 -59.93
CA GLY A 2 32.10 1.67 -59.39
C GLY A 2 31.97 1.62 -57.86
N GLY A 3 33.01 1.15 -57.15
CA GLY A 3 33.73 1.91 -56.10
C GLY A 3 33.12 1.66 -54.70
N GLY A 4 33.82 1.48 -53.58
CA GLY A 4 35.22 1.58 -53.19
C GLY A 4 35.29 1.95 -51.69
N ARG A 5 36.36 1.53 -51.00
CA ARG A 5 36.83 1.83 -49.61
C ARG A 5 36.34 0.85 -48.52
N HIS A 6 37.19 -0.02 -47.93
CA HIS A 6 38.28 0.22 -46.95
C HIS A 6 37.80 0.99 -45.70
N ALA A 7 38.16 0.67 -44.45
CA ALA A 7 38.86 -0.46 -43.81
C ALA A 7 38.70 -0.29 -42.26
N LEU A 8 38.65 -1.43 -41.56
CA LEU A 8 39.33 -1.81 -40.31
C LEU A 8 39.51 -0.84 -39.11
N HIS A 9 39.04 -1.35 -37.96
CA HIS A 9 39.60 -1.39 -36.60
C HIS A 9 40.01 -0.12 -35.82
N GLY A 10 39.65 -0.13 -34.52
CA GLY A 10 40.28 0.68 -33.48
C GLY A 10 39.57 0.57 -32.12
N GLU A 11 39.93 -0.43 -31.32
CA GLU A 11 39.68 -0.52 -29.88
C GLU A 11 40.65 0.37 -29.06
N PHE A 12 40.19 0.78 -27.87
CA PHE A 12 40.88 1.17 -26.62
C PHE A 12 42.34 1.71 -26.64
N SER A 13 42.55 2.86 -25.98
CA SER A 13 43.61 2.99 -24.95
C SER A 13 43.43 4.23 -24.06
N CYS A 14 43.65 4.00 -22.76
CA CYS A 14 43.81 5.00 -21.71
C CYS A 14 45.23 5.63 -21.73
N GLY A 15 45.37 6.82 -21.14
CA GLY A 15 46.63 7.21 -20.49
C GLY A 15 47.17 8.59 -20.86
N GLY A 16 47.15 9.51 -19.89
CA GLY A 16 47.92 10.75 -19.92
C GLY A 16 47.84 11.48 -18.57
N PRO A 17 48.86 11.36 -17.69
CA PRO A 17 48.85 11.95 -16.36
C PRO A 17 49.42 13.37 -16.37
N GLY A 18 48.68 14.34 -15.82
CA GLY A 18 49.05 15.75 -15.84
C GLY A 18 48.93 16.44 -14.48
N ARG A 19 50.05 16.42 -13.74
CA ARG A 19 50.41 17.32 -12.61
C ARG A 19 49.66 17.14 -11.29
N CYS A 20 50.17 16.21 -10.48
CA CYS A 20 50.15 16.33 -9.03
C CYS A 20 50.97 17.57 -8.63
N GLY A 21 50.29 18.63 -8.18
CA GLY A 21 50.92 19.79 -7.54
C GLY A 21 51.36 19.43 -6.14
N PHE A 22 52.65 19.61 -5.87
CA PHE A 22 53.28 19.47 -4.56
C PHE A 22 52.78 20.62 -3.66
N PHE A 23 51.95 20.31 -2.66
CA PHE A 23 51.54 21.27 -1.64
C PHE A 23 52.64 21.40 -0.59
N PRO A 24 53.23 22.58 -0.35
CA PRO A 24 54.09 22.79 0.81
C PRO A 24 53.23 22.74 2.10
N PRO A 25 53.78 22.25 3.24
CA PRO A 25 53.07 22.28 4.51
C PRO A 25 52.84 23.75 4.95
N PRO A 26 51.71 24.06 5.60
CA PRO A 26 51.44 25.42 6.03
C PRO A 26 52.43 25.84 7.12
N ALA A 27 53.05 27.00 6.90
CA ALA A 27 53.90 27.68 7.87
C ALA A 27 53.13 28.01 9.15
N ALA A 28 53.75 27.74 10.29
CA ALA A 28 53.27 28.11 11.60
C ALA A 28 53.22 29.64 11.75
N GLY A 29 52.14 30.14 12.37
CA GLY A 29 52.13 31.43 13.05
C GLY A 29 51.41 32.57 12.33
N ARG A 30 50.11 32.74 12.62
CA ARG A 30 49.48 34.06 12.70
C ARG A 30 48.53 34.11 13.91
N PRO A 31 48.55 35.20 14.70
CA PRO A 31 47.70 35.32 15.87
C PRO A 31 46.31 35.82 15.47
N GLY A 32 45.28 35.32 16.17
CA GLY A 32 44.00 35.99 16.30
C GLY A 32 42.93 35.61 15.28
N PHE A 33 42.25 34.49 15.50
CA PHE A 33 40.82 34.41 15.17
C PHE A 33 40.06 34.20 16.48
N ARG A 34 39.39 35.27 16.93
CA ARG A 34 38.38 35.23 17.99
C ARG A 34 37.36 34.16 17.62
N GLY A 35 37.19 33.18 18.49
CA GLY A 35 36.18 32.14 18.34
C GLY A 35 34.78 32.75 18.28
N TYR A 36 34.15 32.64 17.11
CA TYR A 36 32.70 32.73 17.05
C TYR A 36 32.16 31.37 17.46
N ARG A 37 31.79 31.26 18.73
CA ARG A 37 30.99 30.12 19.23
C ARG A 37 29.63 30.26 18.56
N ALA A 38 29.40 29.48 17.50
CA ALA A 38 28.09 29.37 16.89
C ALA A 38 27.14 28.80 17.94
N LEU A 39 26.28 29.65 18.49
CA LEU A 39 25.10 29.20 19.22
C LEU A 39 24.12 28.68 18.17
N ALA A 40 24.26 27.41 17.82
CA ALA A 40 23.20 26.70 17.12
C ALA A 40 22.03 26.60 18.10
N SER A 41 21.06 27.51 17.97
CA SER A 41 19.78 27.33 18.64
C SER A 41 19.11 26.12 18.01
N ALA A 42 18.88 25.09 18.82
CA ALA A 42 17.97 24.02 18.44
C ALA A 42 16.57 24.63 18.41
N GLN A 43 16.20 25.20 17.26
CA GLN A 43 14.80 25.52 17.00
C GLN A 43 14.07 24.19 16.86
N THR A 44 13.33 23.81 17.90
CA THR A 44 12.32 22.76 17.81
C THR A 44 11.37 23.15 16.69
N ALA A 45 11.44 22.45 15.56
CA ALA A 45 10.50 22.63 14.47
C ALA A 45 9.10 22.35 15.03
N VAL A 46 8.24 23.36 15.02
CA VAL A 46 6.82 23.18 15.32
C VAL A 46 6.24 22.40 14.15
N VAL A 47 6.04 21.09 14.35
CA VAL A 47 5.35 20.26 13.35
C VAL A 47 3.88 20.70 13.37
N PRO A 48 3.36 21.28 12.28
CA PRO A 48 1.97 21.73 12.25
C PRO A 48 1.04 20.53 12.44
N THR A 49 0.11 20.63 13.39
CA THR A 49 -0.91 19.60 13.59
C THR A 49 -1.78 19.52 12.34
N PRO A 50 -1.91 18.33 11.70
CA PRO A 50 -2.73 18.19 10.50
C PRO A 50 -4.19 18.53 10.81
N LYS A 51 -4.83 19.29 9.90
CA LYS A 51 -6.23 19.74 10.07
C LYS A 51 -7.25 18.60 9.95
N ALA A 52 -6.86 17.49 9.33
CA ALA A 52 -7.68 16.31 9.15
C ALA A 52 -6.78 15.08 9.12
N ARG A 53 -7.31 13.94 9.58
CA ARG A 53 -6.63 12.66 9.47
C ARG A 53 -6.93 12.00 8.14
N VAL A 54 -5.92 11.42 7.49
CA VAL A 54 -6.09 10.74 6.20
C VAL A 54 -6.15 9.23 6.40
N LEU A 55 -7.27 8.62 6.02
CA LEU A 55 -7.45 7.17 6.00
C LEU A 55 -7.65 6.67 4.57
N ALA A 56 -7.08 5.53 4.25
CA ALA A 56 -7.30 4.87 2.95
C ALA A 56 -8.28 3.70 3.10
N PHE A 57 -9.28 3.62 2.21
CA PHE A 57 -10.14 2.44 2.14
C PHE A 57 -9.32 1.20 1.78
N TYR A 58 -9.54 0.13 2.53
CA TYR A 58 -8.76 -1.09 2.45
C TYR A 58 -9.66 -2.28 2.17
N LEU A 59 -9.62 -2.75 0.93
CA LEU A 59 -10.44 -3.84 0.44
C LEU A 59 -9.73 -5.18 0.70
N PRO A 60 -10.34 -6.10 1.47
CA PRO A 60 -9.69 -7.37 1.77
C PRO A 60 -9.70 -8.35 0.59
N GLN A 61 -10.42 -8.10 -0.50
CA GLN A 61 -10.62 -9.06 -1.61
C GLN A 61 -9.38 -9.34 -2.50
N PHE A 62 -8.18 -8.91 -2.07
CA PHE A 62 -6.89 -9.30 -2.64
C PHE A 62 -6.33 -10.58 -2.00
N HIS A 63 -7.20 -11.57 -1.78
CA HIS A 63 -6.86 -12.96 -1.47
C HIS A 63 -8.00 -13.88 -1.94
N PRO A 64 -7.72 -15.13 -2.34
CA PRO A 64 -8.75 -16.04 -2.79
C PRO A 64 -9.58 -16.55 -1.60
N ILE A 65 -10.89 -16.71 -1.84
CA ILE A 65 -11.82 -17.37 -0.92
C ILE A 65 -12.71 -18.35 -1.70
N PRO A 66 -13.21 -19.42 -1.06
CA PRO A 66 -14.02 -20.43 -1.73
C PRO A 66 -15.26 -19.85 -2.43
N GLU A 67 -15.92 -18.86 -1.83
CA GLU A 67 -17.09 -18.23 -2.42
C GLU A 67 -16.77 -17.50 -3.73
N ASN A 68 -15.69 -16.72 -3.76
CA ASN A 68 -15.25 -16.03 -4.97
C ASN A 68 -14.82 -17.02 -6.05
N ASP A 69 -14.15 -18.11 -5.67
CA ASP A 69 -13.77 -19.16 -6.61
C ASP A 69 -15.00 -19.82 -7.26
N ALA A 70 -16.06 -20.02 -6.48
CA ALA A 70 -17.32 -20.59 -6.96
C ALA A 70 -18.14 -19.61 -7.82
N TRP A 71 -18.10 -18.31 -7.50
CA TRP A 71 -18.87 -17.28 -8.22
C TRP A 71 -18.21 -16.82 -9.51
N TRP A 72 -16.87 -16.76 -9.53
CA TRP A 72 -16.09 -16.12 -10.58
C TRP A 72 -15.26 -17.13 -11.36
N GLU A 73 -14.15 -17.57 -10.78
CA GLU A 73 -13.22 -18.55 -11.33
C GLU A 73 -12.23 -18.97 -10.24
N PRO A 74 -11.65 -20.19 -10.30
CA PRO A 74 -10.66 -20.63 -9.31
C PRO A 74 -9.48 -19.66 -9.18
N GLY A 75 -9.18 -19.23 -7.94
CA GLY A 75 -8.11 -18.29 -7.63
C GLY A 75 -8.50 -16.82 -7.82
N PHE A 76 -9.79 -16.49 -7.90
CA PHE A 76 -10.23 -15.12 -8.13
C PHE A 76 -9.80 -14.19 -6.98
N THR A 77 -9.24 -13.04 -7.36
CA THR A 77 -9.02 -11.88 -6.50
C THR A 77 -9.31 -10.62 -7.30
N GLU A 78 -9.41 -9.46 -6.65
CA GLU A 78 -9.60 -8.20 -7.38
C GLU A 78 -8.46 -7.87 -8.36
N TRP A 79 -7.29 -8.52 -8.23
CA TRP A 79 -6.26 -8.44 -9.25
C TRP A 79 -6.69 -8.91 -10.62
N THR A 80 -7.57 -9.90 -10.68
CA THR A 80 -8.17 -10.38 -11.92
C THR A 80 -8.90 -9.25 -12.64
N ASN A 81 -9.66 -8.43 -11.90
CA ASN A 81 -10.38 -7.29 -12.46
C ASN A 81 -9.43 -6.16 -12.87
N VAL A 82 -8.45 -5.84 -12.01
CA VAL A 82 -7.42 -4.83 -12.30
C VAL A 82 -6.67 -5.19 -13.59
N ALA A 83 -6.24 -6.44 -13.75
CA ALA A 83 -5.50 -6.88 -14.93
C ALA A 83 -6.36 -6.93 -16.21
N LYS A 84 -7.67 -7.22 -16.08
CA LYS A 84 -8.61 -7.24 -17.21
C LYS A 84 -9.08 -5.84 -17.64
N ALA A 85 -8.80 -4.80 -16.85
CA ALA A 85 -9.26 -3.44 -17.13
C ALA A 85 -8.72 -2.91 -18.47
N LYS A 86 -9.58 -2.20 -19.22
CA LYS A 86 -9.28 -1.62 -20.53
C LYS A 86 -9.53 -0.12 -20.53
N PRO A 87 -8.77 0.66 -21.32
CA PRO A 87 -9.10 2.07 -21.57
C PRO A 87 -10.53 2.23 -22.08
N LEU A 88 -11.27 3.18 -21.50
CA LEU A 88 -12.65 3.49 -21.89
C LEU A 88 -12.78 4.75 -22.76
N PHE A 89 -11.73 5.57 -22.80
CA PHE A 89 -11.67 6.80 -23.60
C PHE A 89 -10.21 7.13 -23.94
N PRO A 90 -9.94 7.97 -24.97
CA PRO A 90 -8.58 8.35 -25.34
C PRO A 90 -7.80 8.96 -24.16
N GLY A 91 -6.59 8.47 -23.92
CA GLY A 91 -5.74 8.89 -22.79
C GLY A 91 -6.08 8.22 -21.44
N HIS A 92 -7.06 7.32 -21.37
CA HIS A 92 -7.34 6.57 -20.15
C HIS A 92 -6.26 5.50 -19.90
N GLU A 93 -5.40 5.74 -18.91
CA GLU A 93 -4.37 4.78 -18.49
C GLU A 93 -4.97 3.61 -17.70
N GLN A 94 -5.25 2.50 -18.40
CA GLN A 94 -5.63 1.21 -17.83
C GLN A 94 -4.96 0.07 -18.62
N PRO A 95 -4.62 -1.05 -17.96
CA PRO A 95 -4.77 -1.31 -16.53
C PRO A 95 -3.70 -0.61 -15.67
N LYS A 96 -4.07 -0.15 -14.47
CA LYS A 96 -3.11 0.32 -13.45
C LYS A 96 -2.57 -0.86 -12.65
N LEU A 97 -1.54 -1.52 -13.19
CA LEU A 97 -0.91 -2.67 -12.55
C LEU A 97 -0.13 -2.26 -11.29
N PRO A 98 -0.04 -3.14 -10.29
CA PRO A 98 0.71 -2.86 -9.07
C PRO A 98 2.20 -2.66 -9.35
N ALA A 99 2.81 -1.72 -8.63
CA ALA A 99 4.24 -1.44 -8.67
C ALA A 99 5.00 -2.30 -7.64
N ASP A 100 5.37 -1.72 -6.51
CA ASP A 100 6.38 -2.26 -5.58
C ASP A 100 6.02 -3.61 -4.95
N LEU A 101 4.73 -3.90 -4.78
CA LEU A 101 4.25 -5.12 -4.10
C LEU A 101 3.73 -6.20 -5.07
N GLY A 102 3.72 -5.92 -6.37
CA GLY A 102 3.16 -6.82 -7.37
C GLY A 102 1.72 -7.27 -7.08
N PHE A 103 1.34 -8.43 -7.62
CA PHE A 103 0.05 -9.07 -7.37
C PHE A 103 0.05 -9.77 -6.01
N TYR A 104 0.11 -8.97 -4.94
CA TYR A 104 0.23 -9.47 -3.58
C TYR A 104 -0.99 -10.27 -3.11
N ASP A 105 -0.80 -11.05 -2.04
CA ASP A 105 -1.85 -11.77 -1.33
C ASP A 105 -1.95 -11.27 0.13
N LEU A 106 -3.13 -10.84 0.56
CA LEU A 106 -3.34 -10.27 1.90
C LEU A 106 -3.27 -11.28 3.06
N ARG A 107 -3.17 -12.58 2.76
CA ARG A 107 -2.86 -13.62 3.75
C ARG A 107 -1.40 -13.60 4.18
N VAL A 108 -0.53 -12.92 3.43
CA VAL A 108 0.90 -12.81 3.72
C VAL A 108 1.13 -11.66 4.70
N PRO A 109 1.59 -11.91 5.95
CA PRO A 109 1.85 -10.87 6.94
C PRO A 109 2.81 -9.78 6.46
N GLU A 110 3.88 -10.16 5.76
CA GLU A 110 4.92 -9.26 5.25
C GLU A 110 4.34 -8.24 4.26
N VAL A 111 3.38 -8.64 3.44
CA VAL A 111 2.68 -7.72 2.51
C VAL A 111 1.95 -6.63 3.29
N ARG A 112 1.21 -7.00 4.35
CA ARG A 112 0.46 -6.04 5.17
C ARG A 112 1.41 -5.08 5.90
N GLN A 113 2.57 -5.56 6.34
CA GLN A 113 3.62 -4.73 6.93
C GLN A 113 4.18 -3.73 5.93
N GLN A 114 4.50 -4.18 4.71
CA GLN A 114 5.01 -3.31 3.65
C GLN A 114 3.97 -2.26 3.24
N GLN A 115 2.68 -2.63 3.16
CA GLN A 115 1.60 -1.68 2.90
C GLN A 115 1.45 -0.62 3.98
N ALA A 116 1.53 -1.00 5.26
CA ALA A 116 1.52 -0.04 6.36
C ALA A 116 2.72 0.92 6.29
N ALA A 117 3.91 0.44 5.94
CA ALA A 117 5.10 1.27 5.76
C ALA A 117 4.95 2.26 4.59
N LEU A 118 4.45 1.79 3.44
CA LEU A 118 4.15 2.64 2.28
C LEU A 118 3.10 3.71 2.61
N ALA A 119 2.04 3.33 3.33
CA ALA A 119 1.00 4.24 3.76
C ALA A 119 1.56 5.36 4.66
N ARG A 120 2.38 5.00 5.66
CA ARG A 120 3.06 5.99 6.52
C ARG A 120 3.94 6.94 5.72
N ALA A 121 4.74 6.42 4.78
CA ALA A 121 5.61 7.24 3.93
C ALA A 121 4.81 8.20 3.03
N ALA A 122 3.60 7.83 2.63
CA ALA A 122 2.67 8.66 1.86
C ALA A 122 1.84 9.63 2.72
N GLY A 123 2.01 9.64 4.04
CA GLY A 123 1.23 10.48 4.95
C GLY A 123 -0.18 9.97 5.24
N ILE A 124 -0.48 8.71 4.93
CA ILE A 124 -1.72 8.03 5.34
C ILE A 124 -1.55 7.59 6.79
N GLU A 125 -2.54 7.91 7.62
CA GLU A 125 -2.50 7.67 9.06
C GLU A 125 -3.19 6.38 9.49
N GLY A 126 -3.94 5.74 8.60
CA GLY A 126 -4.60 4.48 8.89
C GLY A 126 -5.37 3.89 7.72
N PHE A 127 -5.86 2.68 7.91
CA PHE A 127 -6.70 1.99 6.94
C PHE A 127 -8.15 1.88 7.41
N CYS A 128 -9.11 2.11 6.51
CA CYS A 128 -10.52 1.83 6.75
C CYS A 128 -10.86 0.50 6.08
N TYR A 129 -10.86 -0.60 6.86
CA TYR A 129 -11.13 -1.94 6.37
C TYR A 129 -12.58 -2.10 5.96
N TRP A 130 -12.83 -2.64 4.77
CA TRP A 130 -14.16 -3.14 4.44
C TRP A 130 -14.49 -4.36 5.28
N HIS A 131 -15.57 -4.25 6.06
CA HIS A 131 -16.10 -5.29 6.92
C HIS A 131 -17.40 -5.86 6.36
N TYR A 132 -17.54 -7.17 6.39
CA TYR A 132 -18.70 -7.88 5.86
C TYR A 132 -19.36 -8.73 6.94
N TRP A 133 -20.61 -8.42 7.23
CA TRP A 133 -21.49 -9.17 8.11
C TRP A 133 -22.86 -9.28 7.47
N PHE A 134 -23.24 -10.48 7.04
CA PHE A 134 -24.45 -10.73 6.24
C PHE A 134 -25.65 -11.17 7.07
N GLY A 135 -25.52 -11.22 8.39
CA GLY A 135 -26.53 -11.75 9.30
C GLY A 135 -26.28 -13.22 9.64
N HIS A 136 -26.87 -13.66 10.75
CA HIS A 136 -26.69 -15.00 11.33
C HIS A 136 -25.22 -15.34 11.64
N GLY A 137 -24.41 -14.34 11.99
CA GLY A 137 -22.97 -14.53 12.21
C GLY A 137 -22.12 -14.75 10.95
N ARG A 138 -22.73 -14.72 9.75
CA ARG A 138 -22.01 -14.99 8.50
C ARG A 138 -21.14 -13.80 8.11
N ARG A 139 -19.87 -14.08 7.86
CA ARG A 139 -18.85 -13.14 7.37
C ARG A 139 -18.12 -13.76 6.18
N ILE A 140 -17.50 -12.92 5.38
CA ILE A 140 -16.60 -13.31 4.28
C ILE A 140 -15.46 -12.30 4.20
N LEU A 141 -14.34 -12.69 3.58
CA LEU A 141 -13.13 -11.86 3.44
C LEU A 141 -12.53 -11.38 4.77
N GLU A 142 -12.91 -12.01 5.89
CA GLU A 142 -12.57 -11.59 7.25
C GLU A 142 -11.11 -11.88 7.60
N ARG A 143 -10.53 -12.92 7.00
CA ARG A 143 -9.23 -13.49 7.40
C ARG A 143 -8.12 -12.44 7.52
N PRO A 144 -7.87 -11.54 6.53
CA PRO A 144 -6.77 -10.59 6.65
C PRO A 144 -6.92 -9.66 7.85
N PHE A 145 -8.15 -9.25 8.20
CA PHE A 145 -8.40 -8.36 9.31
C PHE A 145 -8.43 -9.10 10.65
N GLU A 146 -8.97 -10.32 10.69
CA GLU A 146 -8.90 -11.16 11.89
C GLU A 146 -7.46 -11.42 12.33
N GLU A 147 -6.60 -11.78 11.39
CA GLU A 147 -5.18 -11.97 11.67
C GLU A 147 -4.52 -10.67 12.17
N VAL A 148 -4.93 -9.49 11.69
CA VAL A 148 -4.43 -8.19 12.20
C VAL A 148 -4.88 -7.92 13.63
N LEU A 149 -6.11 -8.31 13.98
CA LEU A 149 -6.64 -8.19 15.34
C LEU A 149 -5.97 -9.18 16.30
N ASP A 150 -5.67 -10.40 15.84
CA ASP A 150 -5.10 -11.47 16.64
C ASP A 150 -3.58 -11.27 16.85
N THR A 151 -2.86 -10.95 15.78
CA THR A 151 -1.39 -10.79 15.83
C THR A 151 -0.96 -9.41 16.33
N LYS A 152 -1.89 -8.45 16.39
CA LYS A 152 -1.60 -7.02 16.62
C LYS A 152 -0.63 -6.43 15.61
N GLN A 153 -0.57 -7.00 14.42
CA GLN A 153 0.35 -6.60 13.36
C GLN A 153 -0.37 -6.45 12.00
N PRO A 154 -0.04 -5.43 11.19
CA PRO A 154 0.92 -4.37 11.47
C PRO A 154 0.46 -3.44 12.58
N ASP A 155 1.40 -2.90 13.36
CA ASP A 155 1.15 -1.76 14.23
C ASP A 155 0.89 -0.55 13.33
N PHE A 156 -0.36 -0.34 12.94
CA PHE A 156 -0.82 0.76 12.10
C PHE A 156 -2.30 1.04 12.43
N PRO A 157 -2.71 2.32 12.55
CA PRO A 157 -4.08 2.62 12.91
C PRO A 157 -5.10 2.11 11.89
N PHE A 158 -6.28 1.76 12.36
CA PHE A 158 -7.35 1.30 11.49
C PHE A 158 -8.73 1.71 11.97
N SER A 159 -9.67 1.73 11.05
CA SER A 159 -11.11 1.72 11.31
C SER A 159 -11.74 0.69 10.40
N PHE A 160 -13.06 0.50 10.48
CA PHE A 160 -13.76 -0.31 9.49
C PHE A 160 -15.06 0.33 9.02
N ALA A 161 -15.41 0.02 7.77
CA ALA A 161 -16.65 0.38 7.12
C ALA A 161 -17.46 -0.90 6.85
N TRP A 162 -18.66 -0.98 7.42
CA TRP A 162 -19.55 -2.12 7.17
C TRP A 162 -20.22 -1.98 5.80
N ALA A 163 -19.92 -2.91 4.90
CA ALA A 163 -20.62 -3.06 3.64
C ALA A 163 -21.93 -3.82 3.87
N ASN A 164 -23.00 -3.08 4.15
CA ASN A 164 -24.29 -3.58 4.63
C ASN A 164 -25.31 -3.85 3.51
N HIS A 165 -24.86 -4.31 2.35
CA HIS A 165 -25.71 -4.55 1.18
C HIS A 165 -25.52 -5.97 0.63
N SER A 166 -26.58 -6.48 -0.02
CA SER A 166 -26.53 -7.78 -0.68
C SER A 166 -25.55 -7.76 -1.85
N TRP A 167 -24.80 -8.84 -2.00
CA TRP A 167 -23.92 -9.03 -3.14
C TRP A 167 -24.67 -9.66 -4.30
N THR A 168 -24.59 -9.01 -5.45
CA THR A 168 -25.27 -9.42 -6.67
C THR A 168 -24.27 -9.53 -7.82
N GLY A 169 -24.56 -10.41 -8.79
CA GLY A 169 -23.76 -10.60 -10.00
C GLY A 169 -23.83 -9.44 -11.01
N ILE A 170 -24.34 -8.26 -10.60
CA ILE A 170 -24.47 -7.10 -11.50
C ILE A 170 -23.09 -6.67 -12.00
N TRP A 171 -22.06 -6.77 -11.15
CA TRP A 171 -20.68 -6.36 -11.47
C TRP A 171 -19.95 -7.31 -12.42
N SER A 172 -20.55 -8.44 -12.78
CA SER A 172 -19.94 -9.50 -13.62
C SER A 172 -20.73 -9.83 -14.89
N GLY A 173 -21.70 -8.99 -15.25
CA GLY A 173 -22.50 -9.19 -16.46
C GLY A 173 -23.50 -10.34 -16.35
N LYS A 174 -23.83 -10.81 -15.14
CA LYS A 174 -24.96 -11.70 -14.83
C LYS A 174 -26.03 -10.94 -14.04
N PRO A 175 -26.73 -9.97 -14.66
CA PRO A 175 -27.78 -9.23 -13.99
C PRO A 175 -28.85 -10.19 -13.48
N GLY A 176 -29.10 -10.18 -12.16
CA GLY A 176 -30.16 -10.95 -11.51
C GLY A 176 -29.73 -12.12 -10.61
N SER A 177 -28.47 -12.56 -10.62
CA SER A 177 -28.05 -13.61 -9.67
C SER A 177 -27.64 -13.00 -8.32
N MET A 178 -28.41 -13.30 -7.28
CA MET A 178 -28.03 -13.04 -5.88
C MET A 178 -26.87 -13.97 -5.52
N LEU A 179 -25.72 -13.41 -5.13
CA LEU A 179 -24.55 -14.18 -4.71
C LEU A 179 -24.61 -14.43 -3.21
N LEU A 180 -24.85 -13.36 -2.45
CA LEU A 180 -24.98 -13.42 -1.01
C LEU A 180 -25.95 -12.34 -0.53
N LYS A 181 -27.04 -12.77 0.09
CA LYS A 181 -28.05 -11.88 0.64
C LYS A 181 -27.57 -11.28 1.96
N GLN A 182 -27.78 -9.97 2.12
CA GLN A 182 -27.69 -9.30 3.41
C GLN A 182 -29.02 -9.47 4.16
N ASP A 183 -28.95 -10.06 5.34
CA ASP A 183 -30.06 -10.19 6.28
C ASP A 183 -29.80 -9.42 7.58
N TYR A 184 -30.89 -9.12 8.29
CA TYR A 184 -30.91 -8.44 9.59
C TYR A 184 -31.86 -9.19 10.54
N PRO A 185 -31.42 -10.32 11.15
CA PRO A 185 -32.29 -11.22 11.91
C PRO A 185 -32.83 -10.65 13.22
N GLY A 186 -32.40 -9.44 13.59
CA GLY A 186 -32.80 -8.71 14.79
C GLY A 186 -31.77 -8.79 15.92
N ARG A 187 -32.23 -8.45 17.13
CA ARG A 187 -31.38 -8.10 18.28
C ARG A 187 -30.29 -9.11 18.66
N ALA A 188 -30.55 -10.41 18.50
CA ALA A 188 -29.55 -11.43 18.81
C ALA A 188 -28.35 -11.37 17.86
N ASP A 189 -28.59 -11.13 16.56
CA ASP A 189 -27.54 -10.98 15.56
C ASP A 189 -26.82 -9.64 15.67
N GLU A 190 -27.56 -8.55 15.94
CA GLU A 190 -26.98 -7.24 16.24
C GLU A 190 -26.00 -7.31 17.42
N LEU A 191 -26.38 -8.02 18.49
CA LEU A 191 -25.51 -8.24 19.64
C LEU A 191 -24.29 -9.10 19.28
N ALA A 192 -24.45 -10.12 18.44
CA ALA A 192 -23.33 -10.93 17.97
C ALA A 192 -22.34 -10.10 17.12
N HIS A 193 -22.86 -9.28 16.20
CA HIS A 193 -22.06 -8.39 15.37
C HIS A 193 -21.33 -7.36 16.24
N PHE A 194 -22.02 -6.72 17.18
CA PHE A 194 -21.42 -5.79 18.13
C PHE A 194 -20.35 -6.46 18.99
N THR A 195 -20.60 -7.67 19.50
CA THR A 195 -19.64 -8.41 20.33
C THR A 195 -18.35 -8.71 19.56
N TRP A 196 -18.48 -9.06 18.27
CA TRP A 196 -17.33 -9.21 17.39
C TRP A 196 -16.63 -7.86 17.16
N ALA A 197 -17.38 -6.81 16.81
CA ALA A 197 -16.86 -5.48 16.51
C ALA A 197 -16.14 -4.84 17.70
N ARG A 198 -16.61 -5.12 18.93
CA ARG A 198 -16.00 -4.68 20.18
C ARG A 198 -14.52 -5.09 20.28
N ARG A 199 -14.14 -6.26 19.74
CA ARG A 199 -12.73 -6.70 19.70
C ARG A 199 -11.82 -5.71 18.96
N ALA A 200 -12.35 -5.10 17.90
CA ALA A 200 -11.64 -4.08 17.14
C ALA A 200 -11.70 -2.71 17.85
N PHE A 201 -12.85 -2.33 18.40
CA PHE A 201 -13.00 -1.06 19.13
C PHE A 201 -12.14 -0.95 20.40
N GLU A 202 -11.84 -2.08 21.03
CA GLU A 202 -10.97 -2.16 22.21
C GLU A 202 -9.47 -2.24 21.85
N ASP A 203 -9.13 -2.33 20.55
CA ASP A 203 -7.73 -2.30 20.10
C ASP A 203 -7.20 -0.86 20.16
N PRO A 204 -6.02 -0.62 20.79
CA PRO A 204 -5.43 0.74 20.85
C PRO A 204 -5.13 1.39 19.50
N ARG A 205 -5.13 0.60 18.41
CA ARG A 205 -4.92 1.08 17.04
C ARG A 205 -6.23 1.55 16.37
N TYR A 206 -7.40 1.35 16.98
CA TYR A 206 -8.69 1.84 16.49
C TYR A 206 -8.88 3.33 16.82
#